data_AF-A0A3M2LHU4-F1
#
_entry.id   AF-A0A3M2LHU4-F1
#
_cell.length_a   1.000
_cell.length_b   1.000
_cell.length_c   1.000
_cell.angle_alpha   90.00
_cell.angle_beta   90.00
_cell.angle_gamma   90.00
#
_symmetry.space_group_name_H-M   'P 1'
#
loop_
_entity.id
_entity.type
_entity.pdbx_description
1 polymer ?
#
loop_
_entity_poly.entity_id
_entity_poly.type
_entity_poly.pdbx_seq_one_letter_code
_entity_poly.pdbx_strand_id
1 'polypeptide(L)'
;MPSQANPTKRDVSPKADREGTARYATPDPLGLEPAPNPYAYPHNPWVWADPLGLSPELVNPNDINFSQRTISANDYAEAMRNGAWDWQRSGPLHVMEVDGQLVSYDNRRLNAAREAGLQQVPIQRVDPSAPHPDSTSGRTWGQQFQRRFNDPRNRRAGGVVPNTGLSEAPTVQCPGGRR
;
A
#
# COMPACT_ATOMS: atom_id res chain seq x y z
N MET A 1 3.46 -71.47 47.48
CA MET A 1 3.24 -71.11 46.07
C MET A 1 2.09 -70.09 46.02
N PRO A 2 2.23 -69.07 45.17
CA PRO A 2 1.79 -67.67 45.32
C PRO A 2 0.26 -67.53 45.21
N SER A 3 -0.43 -66.43 45.52
CA SER A 3 -0.13 -65.08 46.00
C SER A 3 -1.46 -64.34 45.87
N GLN A 4 -1.84 -63.57 46.90
CA GLN A 4 -2.48 -62.24 46.85
C GLN A 4 -3.69 -62.03 45.91
N ALA A 5 -4.77 -61.34 46.21
CA ALA A 5 -5.27 -60.63 47.37
C ALA A 5 -6.69 -60.16 46.97
N ASN A 6 -7.62 -60.17 47.92
CA ASN A 6 -8.85 -59.36 47.94
C ASN A 6 -8.43 -57.86 48.13
N PRO A 7 -9.30 -56.82 48.23
CA PRO A 7 -10.77 -56.76 48.10
C PRO A 7 -11.34 -55.46 47.43
N THR A 8 -12.66 -55.43 47.26
CA THR A 8 -13.61 -54.31 47.51
C THR A 8 -13.16 -52.87 47.24
N LYS A 9 -13.92 -52.13 46.40
CA LYS A 9 -14.64 -50.88 46.80
C LYS A 9 -15.25 -50.09 45.61
N ARG A 10 -16.52 -49.72 45.85
CA ARG A 10 -17.14 -48.38 45.70
C ARG A 10 -17.38 -47.84 44.29
N ASP A 11 -18.66 -47.87 43.94
CA ASP A 11 -19.44 -46.69 43.54
C ASP A 11 -18.93 -45.39 44.19
N VAL A 12 -18.34 -44.48 43.39
CA VAL A 12 -18.38 -43.00 43.54
C VAL A 12 -18.05 -42.37 42.18
N SER A 13 -18.94 -41.52 41.69
CA SER A 13 -18.82 -40.65 40.50
C SER A 13 -17.62 -39.69 40.54
N PRO A 14 -17.23 -39.11 39.38
CA PRO A 14 -16.75 -37.74 39.37
C PRO A 14 -17.54 -36.83 38.43
N LYS A 15 -17.95 -35.73 39.03
CA LYS A 15 -18.33 -34.42 38.50
C LYS A 15 -17.29 -33.88 37.50
N ALA A 16 -17.70 -33.28 36.38
CA ALA A 16 -17.06 -32.14 35.70
C ALA A 16 -17.91 -31.78 34.47
N ASP A 17 -18.62 -30.65 34.46
CA ASP A 17 -18.18 -29.33 34.00
C ASP A 17 -18.24 -29.15 32.47
N ARG A 18 -18.86 -28.02 32.07
CA ARG A 18 -18.72 -27.24 30.83
C ARG A 18 -19.88 -27.32 29.82
N GLU A 19 -20.70 -26.26 29.87
CA GLU A 19 -20.75 -25.18 28.87
C GLU A 19 -20.71 -25.60 27.38
N GLY A 20 -21.67 -25.09 26.61
CA GLY A 20 -21.91 -25.45 25.22
C GLY A 20 -20.68 -25.46 24.33
N THR A 21 -20.61 -26.44 23.43
CA THR A 21 -19.81 -26.31 22.22
C THR A 21 -20.42 -27.15 21.11
N ALA A 22 -20.99 -26.48 20.10
CA ALA A 22 -21.19 -27.11 18.81
C ALA A 22 -19.81 -27.47 18.25
N ARG A 23 -19.47 -28.75 18.27
CA ARG A 23 -18.30 -29.29 17.57
C ARG A 23 -18.75 -30.44 16.69
N TYR A 24 -18.37 -30.37 15.42
CA TYR A 24 -18.63 -31.40 14.43
C TYR A 24 -17.85 -32.69 14.82
N ALA A 25 -18.55 -33.82 14.73
CA ALA A 25 -18.16 -35.12 15.28
C ALA A 25 -17.36 -36.00 14.29
N THR A 26 -16.68 -35.40 13.31
CA THR A 26 -15.89 -36.13 12.31
C THR A 26 -14.72 -35.26 11.85
N PRO A 27 -13.52 -35.82 11.65
CA PRO A 27 -12.33 -35.05 11.30
C PRO A 27 -12.48 -34.35 9.95
N ASP A 28 -11.80 -33.21 9.80
CA ASP A 28 -11.30 -32.70 8.52
C ASP A 28 -10.00 -33.44 8.17
N PRO A 29 -9.93 -34.10 7.00
CA PRO A 29 -8.68 -34.54 6.41
C PRO A 29 -8.57 -34.11 4.93
N LEU A 30 -9.00 -32.91 4.53
CA LEU A 30 -9.11 -32.54 3.11
C LEU A 30 -7.82 -31.86 2.61
N GLY A 31 -6.93 -32.50 1.83
CA GLY A 31 -7.29 -33.53 0.85
C GLY A 31 -8.31 -33.00 -0.15
N LEU A 32 -8.35 -31.66 -0.36
CA LEU A 32 -9.21 -31.03 -1.35
C LEU A 32 -8.89 -31.66 -2.72
N GLU A 33 -9.89 -32.31 -3.32
CA GLU A 33 -9.81 -32.64 -4.74
C GLU A 33 -9.41 -31.35 -5.48
N PRO A 34 -8.36 -31.38 -6.31
CA PRO A 34 -7.99 -30.22 -7.10
C PRO A 34 -9.24 -29.78 -7.85
N ALA A 35 -9.48 -28.46 -7.89
CA ALA A 35 -10.47 -27.90 -8.79
C ALA A 35 -10.30 -28.54 -10.18
N PRO A 36 -11.38 -28.78 -10.95
CA PRO A 36 -11.37 -29.60 -12.18
C PRO A 36 -10.32 -29.21 -13.24
N ASN A 37 -9.68 -28.06 -13.04
CA ASN A 37 -8.48 -27.66 -13.76
C ASN A 37 -7.52 -26.92 -12.80
N PRO A 38 -6.55 -27.60 -12.15
CA PRO A 38 -5.61 -26.97 -11.22
C PRO A 38 -4.59 -26.02 -11.91
N TYR A 39 -4.70 -25.83 -13.23
CA TYR A 39 -3.88 -24.93 -14.05
C TYR A 39 -4.60 -23.67 -14.55
N ALA A 40 -5.85 -23.43 -14.14
CA ALA A 40 -6.61 -22.26 -14.59
C ALA A 40 -6.72 -21.20 -13.50
N TYR A 41 -6.03 -20.07 -13.69
CA TYR A 41 -6.23 -18.83 -12.92
C TYR A 41 -7.63 -18.25 -13.21
N PRO A 42 -8.44 -17.92 -12.20
CA PRO A 42 -9.38 -16.83 -12.34
C PRO A 42 -8.63 -15.53 -12.01
N HIS A 43 -8.25 -14.78 -13.05
CA HIS A 43 -8.04 -13.35 -12.91
C HIS A 43 -9.41 -12.68 -12.78
N ASN A 44 -9.70 -12.06 -11.64
CA ASN A 44 -10.58 -10.90 -11.63
C ASN A 44 -10.17 -9.90 -10.52
N PRO A 45 -9.58 -8.75 -10.89
CA PRO A 45 -8.94 -7.79 -10.00
C PRO A 45 -9.94 -6.75 -9.45
N TRP A 46 -11.09 -7.19 -8.93
CA TRP A 46 -12.09 -6.28 -8.36
C TRP A 46 -11.92 -6.14 -6.85
N VAL A 47 -11.08 -5.17 -6.49
CA VAL A 47 -11.30 -4.18 -5.41
C VAL A 47 -12.04 -4.73 -4.19
N TRP A 48 -11.32 -5.34 -3.25
CA TRP A 48 -11.70 -5.25 -1.85
C TRP A 48 -11.20 -3.90 -1.33
N ALA A 49 -12.07 -2.89 -1.36
CA ALA A 49 -11.85 -1.66 -0.64
C ALA A 49 -11.82 -1.99 0.85
N ASP A 50 -10.66 -1.86 1.49
CA ASP A 50 -10.52 -1.87 2.95
C ASP A 50 -11.33 -0.69 3.51
N PRO A 51 -12.47 -0.92 4.21
CA PRO A 51 -13.31 0.14 4.73
C PRO A 51 -12.67 0.90 5.91
N LEU A 52 -11.56 0.38 6.46
CA LEU A 52 -10.90 0.92 7.66
C LEU A 52 -9.62 1.70 7.35
N GLY A 53 -9.07 1.61 6.13
CA GLY A 53 -7.90 2.39 5.71
C GLY A 53 -6.65 2.19 6.58
N LEU A 54 -6.51 1.02 7.22
CA LEU A 54 -5.41 0.75 8.15
C LEU A 54 -4.19 0.14 7.43
N SER A 55 -4.37 -0.39 6.22
CA SER A 55 -3.27 -0.89 5.40
C SER A 55 -2.94 0.08 4.26
N PRO A 56 -1.67 0.42 4.03
CA PRO A 56 -1.30 1.26 2.90
C PRO A 56 -1.67 0.55 1.60
N GLU A 57 -2.41 1.24 0.74
CA GLU A 57 -2.77 0.73 -0.58
C GLU A 57 -1.49 0.60 -1.42
N LEU A 58 -1.27 -0.57 -2.02
CA LEU A 58 -0.09 -0.83 -2.84
C LEU A 58 -0.44 -0.66 -4.33
N VAL A 59 0.26 0.23 -5.01
CA VAL A 59 0.02 0.52 -6.44
C VAL A 59 1.33 0.44 -7.23
N ASN A 60 1.26 0.08 -8.51
CA ASN A 60 2.41 0.11 -9.39
C ASN A 60 2.86 1.56 -9.65
N PRO A 61 4.15 1.91 -9.40
CA PRO A 61 4.66 3.26 -9.67
C PRO A 61 4.42 3.78 -11.09
N ASN A 62 4.32 2.88 -12.08
CA ASN A 62 4.11 3.26 -13.48
C ASN A 62 2.68 3.75 -13.77
N ASP A 63 1.71 3.40 -12.92
CA ASP A 63 0.31 3.82 -13.07
C ASP A 63 0.02 5.19 -12.44
N ILE A 64 1.00 5.78 -11.74
CA ILE A 64 0.87 7.05 -11.02
C ILE A 64 1.54 8.18 -11.80
N ASN A 65 0.81 9.24 -12.10
CA ASN A 65 1.36 10.41 -12.81
C ASN A 65 2.09 11.39 -11.87
N PHE A 66 3.00 12.17 -12.44
CA PHE A 66 3.73 13.23 -11.78
C PHE A 66 3.00 14.57 -11.85
N SER A 67 3.05 15.33 -10.76
CA SER A 67 2.50 16.69 -10.71
C SER A 67 3.44 17.78 -11.23
N GLN A 68 4.70 17.45 -11.53
CA GLN A 68 5.73 18.41 -11.96
C GLN A 68 6.62 17.81 -13.05
N ARG A 69 7.18 18.67 -13.91
CA ARG A 69 8.11 18.31 -14.99
C ARG A 69 9.56 18.16 -14.54
N THR A 70 9.89 18.69 -13.37
CA THR A 70 11.27 18.74 -12.88
C THR A 70 11.31 18.40 -11.40
N ILE A 71 12.31 17.62 -11.00
CA ILE A 71 12.58 17.28 -9.59
C ILE A 71 14.02 17.61 -9.25
N SER A 72 14.32 17.82 -7.96
CA SER A 72 15.70 17.95 -7.49
C SER A 72 16.37 16.59 -7.39
N ALA A 73 17.68 16.58 -7.66
CA ALA A 73 18.54 15.42 -7.45
C ALA A 73 18.36 14.81 -6.04
N ASN A 74 18.45 13.48 -5.98
CA ASN A 74 18.27 12.69 -4.78
C ASN A 74 18.90 11.30 -4.94
N ASP A 75 19.03 10.59 -3.82
CA ASP A 75 19.64 9.27 -3.65
C ASP A 75 18.60 8.19 -3.30
N TYR A 76 17.31 8.50 -3.38
CA TYR A 76 16.25 7.61 -2.92
C TYR A 76 16.17 6.33 -3.75
N ALA A 77 16.49 6.39 -5.05
CA ALA A 77 16.47 5.23 -5.93
C ALA A 77 17.47 4.15 -5.47
N GLU A 78 18.67 4.57 -5.03
CA GLU A 78 19.68 3.66 -4.50
C GLU A 78 19.23 3.04 -3.17
N ALA A 79 18.67 3.86 -2.27
CA ALA A 79 18.12 3.38 -1.01
C ALA A 79 17.01 2.33 -1.24
N MET A 80 16.12 2.55 -2.21
CA MET A 80 15.06 1.61 -2.57
C MET A 80 15.61 0.32 -3.21
N ARG A 81 16.60 0.44 -4.10
CA ARG A 81 17.22 -0.72 -4.77
C ARG A 81 17.98 -1.62 -3.80
N ASN A 82 18.66 -1.03 -2.82
CA ASN A 82 19.45 -1.75 -1.82
C ASN A 82 18.60 -2.19 -0.61
N GLY A 83 17.28 -1.93 -0.61
CA GLY A 83 16.38 -2.30 0.49
C GLY A 83 16.57 -1.47 1.78
N ALA A 84 17.34 -0.38 1.73
CA ALA A 84 17.56 0.52 2.85
C ALA A 84 16.42 1.53 3.04
N TRP A 85 15.51 1.64 2.07
CA TRP A 85 14.35 2.53 2.14
C TRP A 85 13.28 1.97 3.08
N ASP A 86 12.95 2.75 4.10
CA ASP A 86 11.90 2.43 5.07
C ASP A 86 10.63 3.24 4.80
N TRP A 87 9.59 2.57 4.28
CA TRP A 87 8.27 3.16 4.04
C TRP A 87 7.48 3.42 5.33
N GLN A 88 7.74 2.71 6.42
CA GLN A 88 7.10 2.98 7.72
C GLN A 88 7.63 4.28 8.32
N ARG A 89 8.93 4.56 8.13
CA ARG A 89 9.55 5.81 8.57
C ARG A 89 9.28 6.99 7.64
N SER A 90 9.31 6.79 6.32
CA SER A 90 9.11 7.86 5.34
C SER A 90 7.63 8.14 5.03
N GLY A 91 6.74 7.20 5.36
CA GLY A 91 5.33 7.23 5.04
C GLY A 91 5.03 6.89 3.57
N PRO A 92 3.75 6.58 3.28
CA PRO A 92 3.27 6.31 1.92
C PRO A 92 3.39 7.54 1.01
N LEU A 93 3.28 7.33 -0.31
CA LEU A 93 3.18 8.40 -1.29
C LEU A 93 1.79 9.04 -1.23
N HIS A 94 1.72 10.36 -1.05
CA HIS A 94 0.44 11.06 -1.15
C HIS A 94 0.05 11.20 -2.62
N VAL A 95 -1.11 10.65 -2.96
CA VAL A 95 -1.67 10.69 -4.31
C VAL A 95 -3.08 11.27 -4.29
N MET A 96 -3.39 12.06 -5.29
CA MET A 96 -4.74 12.58 -5.53
C MET A 96 -5.28 11.93 -6.79
N GLU A 97 -6.51 11.45 -6.74
CA GLU A 97 -7.20 10.97 -7.94
C GLU A 97 -7.86 12.16 -8.66
N VAL A 98 -7.57 12.30 -9.95
CA VAL A 98 -8.14 13.35 -10.82
C VAL A 98 -8.60 12.70 -12.10
N ASP A 99 -9.91 12.77 -12.38
CA ASP A 99 -10.52 12.18 -13.58
C ASP A 99 -10.16 10.68 -13.78
N GLY A 100 -10.06 9.92 -12.68
CA GLY A 100 -9.68 8.50 -12.68
C GLY A 100 -8.17 8.23 -12.79
N GLN A 101 -7.35 9.27 -12.86
CA GLN A 101 -5.90 9.17 -12.90
C GLN A 101 -5.27 9.51 -11.54
N LEU A 102 -4.41 8.64 -11.02
CA LEU A 102 -3.63 8.93 -9.81
C LEU A 102 -2.51 9.90 -10.13
N VAL A 103 -2.39 10.96 -9.33
CA VAL A 103 -1.34 11.97 -9.45
C VAL A 103 -0.59 12.12 -8.13
N SER A 104 0.72 11.96 -8.17
CA SER A 104 1.56 12.03 -6.98
C SER A 104 1.92 13.46 -6.59
N TYR A 105 1.90 13.70 -5.28
CA TYR A 105 2.56 14.85 -4.68
C TYR A 105 4.07 14.57 -4.49
N ASP A 106 4.43 13.33 -4.22
CA ASP A 106 5.77 12.90 -3.83
C ASP A 106 6.66 12.49 -5.02
N ASN A 107 6.75 13.35 -6.03
CA ASN A 107 7.40 13.07 -7.32
C ASN A 107 8.84 12.53 -7.22
N ARG A 108 9.64 12.98 -6.24
CA ARG A 108 11.02 12.47 -6.04
C ARG A 108 11.01 10.99 -5.63
N ARG A 109 10.12 10.62 -4.70
CA ARG A 109 9.97 9.25 -4.20
C ARG A 109 9.35 8.36 -5.27
N LEU A 110 8.35 8.86 -6.00
CA LEU A 110 7.75 8.14 -7.12
C LEU A 110 8.78 7.88 -8.24
N ASN A 111 9.56 8.90 -8.63
CA ASN A 111 10.59 8.74 -9.65
C ASN A 111 11.66 7.74 -9.19
N ALA A 112 12.10 7.83 -7.94
CA ALA A 112 13.02 6.88 -7.35
C ALA A 112 12.48 5.44 -7.33
N ALA A 113 11.20 5.24 -7.04
CA ALA A 113 10.58 3.92 -7.07
C ALA A 113 10.57 3.33 -8.49
N ARG A 114 10.29 4.17 -9.51
CA ARG A 114 10.39 3.77 -10.92
C ARG A 114 11.83 3.43 -11.32
N GLU A 115 12.81 4.24 -10.92
CA GLU A 115 14.23 4.01 -11.20
C GLU A 115 14.79 2.77 -10.46
N ALA A 116 14.30 2.50 -9.26
CA ALA A 116 14.62 1.31 -8.49
C ALA A 116 13.97 0.03 -9.05
N GLY A 117 12.97 0.17 -9.94
CA GLY A 117 12.25 -0.96 -10.52
C GLY A 117 11.26 -1.62 -9.55
N LEU A 118 10.74 -0.86 -8.58
CA LEU A 118 9.74 -1.37 -7.65
C LEU A 118 8.43 -1.66 -8.40
N GLN A 119 7.85 -2.83 -8.17
CA GLN A 119 6.57 -3.22 -8.77
C GLN A 119 5.37 -2.65 -8.00
N GLN A 120 5.56 -2.34 -6.72
CA GLN A 120 4.51 -1.88 -5.81
C GLN A 120 5.08 -0.85 -4.83
N VAL A 121 4.35 0.24 -4.62
CA VAL A 121 4.65 1.25 -3.60
C VAL A 121 3.42 1.56 -2.77
N PRO A 122 3.59 1.80 -1.46
CA PRO A 122 2.50 2.23 -0.61
C PRO A 122 2.09 3.65 -0.96
N ILE A 123 0.80 3.84 -1.18
CA ILE A 123 0.16 5.12 -1.45
C ILE A 123 -0.86 5.44 -0.36
N GLN A 124 -1.14 6.73 -0.24
CA GLN A 124 -2.22 7.27 0.55
C GLN A 124 -3.02 8.22 -0.34
N ARG A 125 -4.28 7.87 -0.61
CA ARG A 125 -5.20 8.74 -1.33
C ARG A 125 -5.58 9.91 -0.44
N VAL A 126 -5.39 11.13 -0.95
CA VAL A 126 -5.75 12.36 -0.24
C VAL A 126 -7.03 12.94 -0.82
N ASP A 127 -7.92 13.42 0.06
CA ASP A 127 -9.11 14.14 -0.35
C ASP A 127 -8.72 15.56 -0.81
N PRO A 128 -9.09 16.00 -2.04
CA PRO A 128 -8.80 17.33 -2.55
C PRO A 128 -9.30 18.49 -1.66
N SER A 129 -10.37 18.25 -0.90
CA SER A 129 -11.00 19.22 0.01
C SER A 129 -10.39 19.20 1.42
N ALA A 130 -9.65 18.15 1.79
CA ALA A 130 -9.04 18.04 3.10
C ALA A 130 -7.89 19.06 3.28
N PRO A 131 -7.69 19.59 4.49
CA PRO A 131 -6.60 20.50 4.79
C PRO A 131 -5.24 19.80 4.60
N HIS A 132 -4.30 20.50 3.96
CA HIS A 132 -2.94 19.99 3.82
C HIS A 132 -2.19 20.16 5.14
N PRO A 133 -1.51 19.12 5.67
CA PRO A 133 -0.89 19.15 7.01
C PRO A 133 0.12 20.28 7.17
N ASP A 134 0.95 20.54 6.16
CA ASP A 134 1.97 21.61 6.23
C ASP A 134 1.45 23.01 5.90
N SER A 135 0.14 23.19 5.65
CA SER A 135 -0.39 24.50 5.27
C SER A 135 -0.77 25.35 6.48
N THR A 136 0.07 26.31 6.84
CA THR A 136 -0.24 27.35 7.84
C THR A 136 -1.45 28.22 7.44
N SER A 137 -1.73 28.34 6.15
CA SER A 137 -2.83 29.14 5.58
C SER A 137 -4.15 28.38 5.40
N GLY A 138 -4.28 27.14 5.89
CA GLY A 138 -5.49 26.33 5.71
C GLY A 138 -5.79 25.86 4.28
N ARG A 139 -4.79 25.85 3.38
CA ARG A 139 -4.94 25.35 2.01
C ARG A 139 -5.23 23.86 2.01
N THR A 140 -6.08 23.45 1.07
CA THR A 140 -6.41 22.04 0.87
C THR A 140 -5.38 21.32 0.00
N TRP A 141 -5.44 20.00 -0.02
CA TRP A 141 -4.64 19.18 -0.95
C TRP A 141 -4.84 19.60 -2.40
N GLY A 142 -6.10 19.75 -2.86
CA GLY A 142 -6.41 20.17 -4.23
C GLY A 142 -5.79 21.52 -4.59
N GLN A 143 -5.80 22.49 -3.68
CA GLN A 143 -5.15 23.78 -3.90
C GLN A 143 -3.63 23.67 -4.03
N GLN A 144 -2.99 22.79 -3.25
CA GLN A 144 -1.54 22.56 -3.36
C GLN A 144 -1.17 21.87 -4.67
N PHE A 145 -1.92 20.85 -5.09
CA PHE A 145 -1.75 20.22 -6.40
C PHE A 145 -1.90 21.25 -7.53
N GLN A 146 -2.94 22.08 -7.49
CA GLN A 146 -3.16 23.13 -8.48
C GLN A 146 -1.98 24.11 -8.58
N ARG A 147 -1.40 24.50 -7.44
CA ARG A 147 -0.19 25.34 -7.40
C ARG A 147 1.01 24.63 -8.02
N ARG A 148 1.16 23.33 -7.78
CA ARG A 148 2.26 22.54 -8.35
C ARG A 148 2.10 22.37 -9.85
N PHE A 149 0.89 22.13 -10.36
CA PHE A 149 0.65 22.05 -11.80
C PHE A 149 1.03 23.36 -12.51
N ASN A 150 0.73 24.49 -11.88
CA ASN A 150 0.98 25.84 -12.39
C ASN A 150 2.36 26.43 -12.00
N ASP A 151 3.25 25.63 -11.40
CA ASP A 151 4.55 26.10 -10.92
C ASP A 151 5.35 26.75 -12.08
N PRO A 152 5.96 27.93 -11.91
CA PRO A 152 6.81 28.56 -12.91
C PRO A 152 7.90 27.65 -13.48
N ARG A 153 8.42 26.70 -12.69
CA ARG A 153 9.42 25.72 -13.14
C ARG A 153 8.87 24.79 -14.22
N ASN A 154 7.61 24.36 -14.10
CA ASN A 154 6.95 23.57 -15.14
C ASN A 154 6.83 24.37 -16.43
N ARG A 155 6.40 25.64 -16.32
CA ARG A 155 6.28 26.54 -17.48
C ARG A 155 7.59 26.71 -18.23
N ARG A 156 8.71 26.85 -17.51
CA ARG A 156 10.06 26.93 -18.10
C ARG A 156 10.55 25.63 -18.73
N ALA A 157 10.10 24.48 -18.20
CA ALA A 157 10.51 23.16 -18.67
C ALA A 157 9.70 22.65 -19.86
N GLY A 158 8.43 23.06 -19.99
CA GLY A 158 7.57 22.60 -21.09
C GLY A 158 6.09 23.00 -20.98
N GLY A 159 5.79 24.11 -20.31
CA GLY A 159 4.41 24.60 -20.14
C GLY A 159 3.69 24.07 -18.89
N VAL A 160 2.39 24.40 -18.81
CA VAL A 160 1.52 24.01 -17.70
C VAL A 160 1.32 22.49 -17.70
N VAL A 161 1.29 21.89 -16.51
CA VAL A 161 0.99 20.46 -16.33
C VAL A 161 -0.53 20.29 -16.33
N PRO A 162 -1.10 19.34 -17.08
CA PRO A 162 -2.53 19.07 -17.02
C PRO A 162 -2.93 18.58 -15.61
N ASN A 163 -4.20 18.75 -15.23
CA ASN A 163 -4.66 18.38 -13.88
C ASN A 163 -4.54 16.87 -13.60
N THR A 164 -4.56 16.04 -14.65
CA THR A 164 -4.31 14.59 -14.61
C THR A 164 -2.82 14.24 -14.45
N GLY A 165 -1.93 15.21 -14.37
CA GLY A 165 -0.48 15.01 -14.26
C GLY A 165 0.19 14.52 -15.54
N LEU A 166 1.46 14.13 -15.42
CA LEU A 166 2.28 13.61 -16.53
C LEU A 166 2.68 12.17 -16.24
N SER A 167 2.52 11.29 -17.21
CA SER A 167 3.02 9.92 -17.11
C SER A 167 4.54 9.83 -17.30
N GLU A 168 5.13 10.79 -18.00
CA GLU A 168 6.56 10.90 -18.27
C GLU A 168 7.36 11.27 -17.00
N ALA A 169 8.53 10.64 -16.84
CA ALA A 169 9.41 10.92 -15.72
C ALA A 169 9.92 12.38 -15.76
N PRO A 170 9.93 13.08 -14.60
CA PRO A 170 10.41 14.45 -14.53
C PRO A 170 11.93 14.52 -14.76
N THR A 171 12.39 15.61 -15.36
CA THR A 171 13.84 15.85 -15.50
C THR A 171 14.47 16.17 -14.14
N VAL A 172 15.53 15.43 -13.79
CA VAL A 172 16.30 15.68 -12.57
C VAL A 172 17.19 16.90 -12.76
N GLN A 173 16.98 17.93 -11.95
CA GLN A 173 17.82 19.13 -11.90
C GLN A 173 18.89 18.96 -10.82
N CYS A 174 20.15 19.01 -11.25
CA CYS A 174 21.29 19.13 -10.34
C CYS A 174 21.32 20.53 -9.72
N PRO A 175 21.57 20.66 -8.41
CA PRO A 175 21.72 21.97 -7.77
C PRO A 175 22.98 22.65 -8.33
N GLY A 176 22.80 23.66 -9.18
CA GLY A 176 23.91 24.46 -9.73
C GLY A 176 23.76 24.93 -11.17
N GLY A 177 22.82 24.37 -11.94
CA GLY A 177 22.56 24.81 -13.31
C GLY A 177 21.80 26.13 -13.36
N ARG A 178 22.47 27.26 -13.10
CA ARG A 178 22.01 28.54 -13.65
C ARG A 178 22.12 28.42 -15.17
N ARG A 179 20.98 28.49 -15.86
CA ARG A 179 20.95 28.80 -17.29
C ARG A 179 21.14 30.30 -17.47
#